data_AF-A0A522VIU2-F1
#
_entry.id   AF-A0A522VIU2-F1
#
_cell.length_a   1.000
_cell.length_b   1.000
_cell.length_c   1.000
_cell.angle_alpha   90.00
_cell.angle_beta   90.00
_cell.angle_gamma   90.00
#
_symmetry.space_group_name_H-M   'P 1'
#
loop_
_entity.id
_entity.type
_entity.pdbx_description
1 polymer ?
#
loop_
_entity_poly.entity_id
_entity_poly.type
_entity_poly.pdbx_seq_one_letter_code
_entity_poly.pdbx_strand_id
1 'polypeptide(L)'
;MFSVRMPRFIAVWRRNMTVWRKNALRSLLGSFMEPLTTLLALGWGLGVLVGEVEHMSYLAFLSSGILVMSAMNTATFEGLYLAYTRMEVQRTWDGMLAAPLCLTDIVLGEIFWMGTKSLISNSA
;
A
#
# COMPACT_ATOMS: atom_id res chain seq x y z
N MET A 1 -26.50 13.89 -9.21
CA MET A 1 -25.51 14.99 -9.21
C MET A 1 -24.11 14.41 -8.97
N PHE A 2 -23.66 13.47 -9.82
CA PHE A 2 -22.36 12.80 -9.74
C PHE A 2 -21.67 12.93 -11.09
N SER A 3 -21.09 14.10 -11.37
CA SER A 3 -20.26 14.27 -12.55
C SER A 3 -18.81 14.03 -12.15
N VAL A 4 -18.38 12.77 -12.16
CA VAL A 4 -16.95 12.42 -12.09
C VAL A 4 -16.30 13.00 -13.35
N ARG A 5 -15.69 14.18 -13.24
CA ARG A 5 -14.77 14.64 -14.27
C ARG A 5 -13.43 13.98 -13.96
N MET A 6 -13.14 12.91 -14.70
CA MET A 6 -11.92 12.08 -14.70
C MET A 6 -10.59 12.79 -14.36
N PRO A 7 -10.31 14.08 -14.66
CA PRO A 7 -9.06 14.71 -14.21
C PRO A 7 -8.94 15.02 -12.70
N ARG A 8 -10.02 15.00 -11.91
CA ARG A 8 -10.02 15.55 -10.54
C ARG A 8 -9.42 14.64 -9.48
N PHE A 9 -9.74 13.34 -9.50
CA PHE A 9 -9.19 12.38 -8.53
C PHE A 9 -7.66 12.22 -8.68
N ILE A 10 -7.13 12.43 -9.90
CA ILE A 10 -5.69 12.40 -10.20
C ILE A 10 -4.94 13.48 -9.42
N ALA A 11 -5.55 14.66 -9.19
CA ALA A 11 -4.93 15.71 -8.39
C ALA A 11 -4.74 15.29 -6.93
N VAL A 12 -5.74 14.59 -6.36
CA VAL A 12 -5.69 14.03 -5.00
C VAL A 12 -4.61 12.94 -4.91
N TRP A 13 -4.61 12.01 -5.87
CA TRP A 13 -3.58 10.97 -5.97
C TRP A 13 -2.17 11.56 -6.06
N ARG A 14 -1.95 12.56 -6.93
CA ARG A 14 -0.65 13.21 -7.12
C ARG A 14 -0.15 13.90 -5.87
N ARG A 15 -1.06 14.54 -5.11
CA ARG A 15 -0.75 15.13 -3.80
C ARG A 15 -0.21 14.06 -2.86
N ASN A 16 -0.94 12.95 -2.70
CA ASN A 16 -0.56 11.86 -1.79
C ASN A 16 0.79 11.25 -2.21
N MET A 17 1.00 11.05 -3.52
CA MET A 17 2.27 10.59 -4.08
C MET A 17 3.44 11.52 -3.74
N THR A 18 3.25 12.83 -3.86
CA THR A 18 4.31 13.82 -3.59
C THR A 18 4.67 13.85 -2.11
N VAL A 19 3.68 13.79 -1.22
CA VAL A 19 3.90 13.75 0.24
C VAL A 19 4.61 12.46 0.64
N TRP A 20 4.15 11.32 0.13
CA TRP A 20 4.79 10.04 0.40
C TRP A 20 6.22 9.97 -0.12
N ARG A 21 6.50 10.48 -1.32
CA ARG A 21 7.85 10.48 -1.91
C ARG A 21 8.88 11.17 -1.01
N LYS A 22 8.48 12.21 -0.26
CA LYS A 22 9.35 12.89 0.71
C LYS A 22 9.70 12.02 1.91
N ASN A 23 8.84 11.07 2.27
CA ASN A 23 8.99 10.16 3.40
C ASN A 23 9.28 8.70 2.97
N ALA A 24 9.45 8.45 1.67
CA ALA A 24 9.47 7.11 1.10
C ALA A 24 10.61 6.25 1.66
N LEU A 25 11.79 6.84 1.85
CA LEU A 25 12.95 6.13 2.37
C LEU A 25 12.69 5.48 3.74
N ARG A 26 12.03 6.20 4.64
CA ARG A 26 11.70 5.69 5.99
C ARG A 26 10.56 4.68 5.94
N SER A 27 9.57 4.92 5.10
CA SER A 27 8.39 4.06 4.97
C SER A 27 8.75 2.69 4.37
N LEU A 28 9.63 2.66 3.36
CA LEU A 28 10.04 1.42 2.70
C LEU A 28 10.93 0.59 3.62
N LEU A 29 11.97 1.17 4.22
CA LEU A 29 12.88 0.46 5.13
C LEU A 29 12.15 -0.22 6.30
N GLY A 30 11.13 0.42 6.87
CA GLY A 30 10.33 -0.17 7.94
C GLY A 30 9.44 -1.33 7.49
N SER A 31 8.93 -1.30 6.26
CA SER A 31 7.96 -2.29 5.75
C SER A 31 8.62 -3.60 5.29
N PHE A 32 9.90 -3.58 4.90
CA PHE A 32 10.62 -4.78 4.44
C PHE A 32 11.12 -5.67 5.57
N MET A 33 11.28 -5.15 6.79
CA MET A 33 11.88 -5.92 7.90
C MET A 33 11.02 -7.11 8.33
N GLU A 34 9.70 -6.95 8.36
CA GLU A 34 8.77 -7.98 8.80
C GLU A 34 8.65 -9.15 7.79
N PRO A 35 8.46 -8.91 6.47
CA PRO A 35 8.52 -9.95 5.44
C PRO A 35 9.86 -10.70 5.41
N LEU A 36 10.98 -9.98 5.53
CA LEU A 36 12.32 -10.59 5.53
C LEU A 36 12.52 -11.47 6.76
N THR A 37 12.09 -11.01 7.94
CA THR A 37 12.17 -11.81 9.17
C THR A 37 11.33 -13.08 9.05
N THR A 38 10.15 -12.97 8.45
CA THR A 38 9.26 -14.12 8.22
C THR A 38 9.87 -15.11 7.22
N LEU A 39 10.47 -14.62 6.14
CA LEU A 39 11.21 -15.45 5.17
C LEU A 39 12.43 -16.11 5.79
N LEU A 40 13.18 -15.43 6.66
CA LEU A 40 14.32 -16.02 7.34
C LEU A 40 13.87 -17.09 8.34
N ALA A 41 12.87 -16.80 9.18
CA ALA A 41 12.38 -17.70 10.20
C ALA A 41 11.73 -18.97 9.60
N LEU A 42 10.83 -18.80 8.63
CA LEU A 42 10.07 -19.90 8.04
C LEU A 42 10.78 -20.48 6.81
N GLY A 43 11.32 -19.64 5.93
CA GLY A 43 11.93 -20.08 4.67
C GLY A 43 13.25 -20.82 4.87
N TRP A 44 14.15 -20.36 5.77
CA TRP A 44 15.34 -21.14 6.10
C TRP A 44 14.98 -22.32 7.00
N GLY A 45 14.24 -22.08 8.09
CA GLY A 45 13.93 -23.11 9.09
C GLY A 45 13.16 -24.30 8.53
N LEU A 46 12.04 -24.05 7.86
CA LEU A 46 11.18 -25.11 7.28
C LEU A 46 11.61 -25.51 5.88
N GLY A 47 12.31 -24.66 5.13
CA GLY A 47 12.75 -24.97 3.77
C GLY A 47 13.68 -26.18 3.68
N VAL A 48 14.53 -26.38 4.69
CA VAL A 48 15.40 -27.56 4.80
C VAL A 48 14.61 -28.84 5.11
N LEU A 49 13.47 -28.71 5.79
CA LEU A 49 12.62 -29.84 6.19
C LEU A 49 11.62 -30.27 5.10
N VAL A 50 11.08 -29.30 4.35
CA VAL A 50 10.07 -29.53 3.31
C VAL A 50 10.71 -29.80 1.95
N GLY A 51 11.77 -29.08 1.58
CA GLY A 51 12.45 -29.20 0.29
C GLY A 51 11.64 -28.64 -0.88
N GLU A 52 10.71 -29.42 -1.42
CA GLU A 52 9.91 -29.09 -2.60
C GLU A 52 8.41 -29.31 -2.36
N VAL A 53 7.61 -28.41 -2.93
CA VAL A 53 6.15 -28.48 -2.96
C VAL A 53 5.74 -28.39 -4.41
N GLU A 54 5.00 -29.38 -4.94
CA GLU A 54 4.53 -29.38 -6.34
C GLU A 54 5.59 -28.97 -7.39
N HIS A 55 6.82 -29.53 -7.29
CA HIS A 55 7.96 -29.22 -8.18
C HIS A 55 8.47 -27.77 -8.11
N MET A 56 8.09 -27.00 -7.10
CA MET A 56 8.66 -25.70 -6.77
C MET A 56 9.31 -25.72 -5.39
N SER A 57 10.40 -24.97 -5.21
CA SER A 57 11.04 -24.89 -3.90
C SER A 57 10.09 -24.28 -2.89
N TYR A 58 10.08 -24.81 -1.65
CA TYR A 58 9.25 -24.25 -0.58
C TYR A 58 9.49 -22.74 -0.38
N LEU A 59 10.73 -22.29 -0.59
CA LEU A 59 11.11 -20.89 -0.53
C LEU A 59 10.44 -20.05 -1.63
N ALA A 60 10.36 -20.55 -2.86
CA ALA A 60 9.66 -19.87 -3.96
C ALA A 60 8.15 -19.81 -3.74
N PHE A 61 7.56 -20.90 -3.24
CA PHE A 61 6.15 -20.93 -2.85
C PHE A 61 5.86 -19.92 -1.72
N LEU A 62 6.65 -19.95 -0.65
CA LEU A 62 6.48 -19.10 0.51
C LEU A 62 6.70 -17.61 0.18
N SER A 63 7.73 -17.28 -0.60
CA SER A 63 8.02 -15.89 -0.98
C SER A 63 6.88 -15.27 -1.76
N SER A 64 6.24 -16.01 -2.66
CA SER A 64 5.08 -15.52 -3.41
C SER A 64 3.89 -15.18 -2.50
N GLY A 65 3.60 -16.02 -1.51
CA GLY A 65 2.53 -15.78 -0.54
C GLY A 65 2.82 -14.58 0.37
N ILE A 66 4.05 -14.48 0.86
CA ILE A 66 4.50 -13.36 1.70
C ILE A 66 4.43 -12.03 0.93
N LEU A 67 4.80 -12.03 -0.36
CA LEU A 67 4.66 -10.87 -1.22
C LEU A 67 3.20 -10.41 -1.31
N VAL A 68 2.26 -11.30 -1.62
CA VAL A 68 0.83 -10.93 -1.72
C VAL A 68 0.31 -10.41 -0.38
N MET A 69 0.65 -11.07 0.73
CA MET A 69 0.24 -10.66 2.07
C MET A 69 0.78 -9.27 2.44
N SER A 70 2.05 -8.99 2.14
CA SER A 70 2.68 -7.68 2.34
C SER A 70 1.96 -6.56 1.57
N ALA A 71 1.63 -6.82 0.30
CA ALA A 71 0.90 -5.86 -0.55
C ALA A 71 -0.50 -5.54 0.01
N MET A 72 -1.23 -6.58 0.44
CA MET A 72 -2.55 -6.43 1.06
C MET A 72 -2.47 -5.66 2.39
N ASN A 73 -1.47 -5.96 3.21
CA ASN A 73 -1.27 -5.27 4.49
C ASN A 73 -0.96 -3.79 4.26
N THR A 74 -0.08 -3.47 3.32
CA THR A 74 0.25 -2.09 2.93
C THR A 74 -1.00 -1.31 2.46
N ALA A 75 -1.85 -1.93 1.64
CA ALA A 75 -3.08 -1.31 1.14
C ALA A 75 -4.05 -1.03 2.30
N THR A 76 -4.19 -2.01 3.19
CA THR A 76 -5.07 -1.94 4.36
C THR A 76 -4.63 -0.84 5.31
N PHE A 77 -3.34 -0.75 5.61
CA PHE A 77 -2.80 0.30 6.46
C PHE A 77 -2.99 1.70 5.87
N GLU A 78 -2.78 1.86 4.56
CA GLU A 78 -3.00 3.13 3.87
C GLU A 78 -4.49 3.52 3.87
N GLY A 79 -5.37 2.56 3.56
CA GLY A 79 -6.81 2.79 3.44
C GLY A 79 -7.53 2.99 4.78
N LEU A 80 -7.10 2.30 5.84
CA LEU A 80 -7.73 2.43 7.15
C LEU A 80 -7.11 3.55 7.98
N TYR A 81 -5.80 3.48 8.24
CA TYR A 81 -5.19 4.38 9.21
C TYR A 81 -4.80 5.71 8.58
N LEU A 82 -4.14 5.69 7.42
CA LEU A 82 -3.60 6.91 6.82
C LEU A 82 -4.67 7.76 6.14
N ALA A 83 -5.64 7.14 5.47
CA ALA A 83 -6.80 7.84 4.94
C ALA A 83 -7.66 8.44 6.08
N TYR A 84 -7.93 7.68 7.15
CA TYR A 84 -8.65 8.21 8.32
C TYR A 84 -7.89 9.37 8.98
N THR A 85 -6.58 9.25 9.14
CA THR A 85 -5.75 10.35 9.70
C THR A 85 -5.85 11.60 8.82
N ARG A 86 -5.88 11.46 7.49
CA ARG A 86 -6.09 12.59 6.56
C ARG A 86 -7.51 13.17 6.65
N MET A 87 -8.50 12.34 6.93
CA MET A 87 -9.91 12.74 7.07
C MET A 87 -10.14 13.48 8.38
N GLU A 88 -9.84 12.86 9.52
CA GLU A 88 -10.29 13.33 10.84
C GLU A 88 -9.21 14.16 11.56
N VAL A 89 -7.97 13.68 11.60
CA VAL A 89 -6.92 14.31 12.41
C VAL A 89 -6.31 15.51 11.70
N GLN A 90 -5.91 15.32 10.45
CA GLN A 90 -5.30 16.37 9.62
C GLN A 90 -6.35 17.23 8.92
N ARG A 91 -7.63 16.82 8.95
CA ARG A 91 -8.77 17.51 8.32
C ARG A 91 -8.50 17.95 6.89
N THR A 92 -7.69 17.18 6.16
CA THR A 92 -7.30 17.61 4.82
C THR A 92 -8.42 17.39 3.82
N TRP A 93 -9.33 16.47 4.09
CA TRP A 93 -10.52 16.25 3.29
C TRP A 93 -11.42 17.48 3.33
N ASP A 94 -11.60 18.11 4.50
CA ASP A 94 -12.32 19.39 4.64
C ASP A 94 -11.71 20.48 3.75
N GLY A 95 -10.37 20.59 3.76
CA GLY A 95 -9.64 21.53 2.90
C GLY A 95 -9.79 21.25 1.40
N MET A 96 -9.89 19.97 1.00
CA MET A 96 -10.15 19.59 -0.39
C MET A 96 -11.59 19.87 -0.82
N LEU A 97 -12.55 19.68 0.08
CA LEU A 97 -13.97 19.94 -0.18
C LEU A 97 -14.29 21.44 -0.30
N ALA A 98 -13.40 22.32 0.17
CA ALA A 98 -13.47 23.76 -0.09
C ALA A 98 -13.12 24.13 -1.55
N ALA A 99 -12.43 23.25 -2.28
CA ALA A 99 -12.21 23.35 -3.72
C ALA A 99 -13.36 22.67 -4.48
N PRO A 100 -13.48 22.84 -5.82
CA PRO A 100 -14.53 22.18 -6.61
C PRO A 100 -14.27 20.66 -6.80
N LEU A 101 -14.06 19.92 -5.71
CA LEU A 101 -13.90 18.48 -5.63
C LEU A 101 -15.12 17.88 -4.91
N CYS A 102 -15.60 16.74 -5.41
CA CYS A 102 -16.64 15.98 -4.72
C CYS A 102 -16.00 14.92 -3.80
N LEU A 103 -16.75 14.45 -2.80
CA LEU A 103 -16.30 13.37 -1.91
C LEU A 103 -15.86 12.12 -2.69
N THR A 104 -16.60 11.77 -3.76
CA THR A 104 -16.27 10.65 -4.65
C THR A 104 -14.89 10.82 -5.30
N ASP A 105 -14.50 12.04 -5.69
CA ASP A 105 -13.19 12.30 -6.30
C ASP A 105 -12.06 12.08 -5.28
N ILE A 106 -12.28 12.44 -4.00
CA ILE A 106 -11.32 12.24 -2.90
C ILE A 106 -11.16 10.75 -2.61
N VAL A 107 -12.28 10.03 -2.43
CA VAL A 107 -12.27 8.59 -2.15
C VAL A 107 -11.61 7.82 -3.28
N LEU A 108 -11.92 8.12 -4.55
CA LEU A 108 -11.26 7.51 -5.70
C LEU A 108 -9.75 7.81 -5.72
N GLY A 109 -9.35 9.05 -5.40
CA GLY A 109 -7.94 9.43 -5.29
C GLY A 109 -7.19 8.64 -4.23
N GLU A 110 -7.82 8.40 -3.08
CA GLU A 110 -7.28 7.58 -1.99
C GLU A 110 -7.18 6.09 -2.37
N ILE A 111 -8.20 5.53 -3.05
CA ILE A 111 -8.19 4.14 -3.56
C ILE A 111 -7.08 3.92 -4.59
N PHE A 112 -6.95 4.82 -5.55
CA PHE A 112 -5.84 4.74 -6.52
C PHE A 112 -4.49 4.88 -5.82
N TRP A 113 -4.40 5.72 -4.78
CA TRP A 113 -3.17 5.94 -4.05
C TRP A 113 -2.75 4.71 -3.25
N MET A 114 -3.65 4.08 -2.50
CA MET A 114 -3.34 2.84 -1.76
C MET A 114 -2.90 1.72 -2.70
N GLY A 115 -3.56 1.53 -3.84
CA GLY A 115 -3.15 0.52 -4.83
C GLY A 115 -1.77 0.82 -5.43
N THR A 116 -1.51 2.07 -5.78
CA THR A 116 -0.20 2.52 -6.29
C THR A 116 0.90 2.27 -5.26
N LYS A 117 0.67 2.65 -4.00
CA LYS A 117 1.65 2.50 -2.93
C LYS A 117 1.94 1.03 -2.65
N SER A 118 0.91 0.17 -2.62
CA SER A 118 1.11 -1.28 -2.47
C SER A 118 1.93 -1.88 -3.59
N LEU A 119 1.73 -1.46 -4.85
CA LEU A 119 2.57 -1.91 -5.96
C LEU A 119 4.03 -1.46 -5.78
N ILE A 120 4.26 -0.20 -5.42
CA ILE A 120 5.62 0.34 -5.22
C ILE A 120 6.35 -0.36 -4.07
N SER A 121 5.66 -0.63 -2.96
CA SER A 121 6.26 -1.31 -1.81
C SER A 121 6.65 -2.75 -2.09
N ASN A 122 6.08 -3.39 -3.11
CA ASN A 122 6.21 -4.83 -3.35
C ASN A 122 6.92 -5.18 -4.67
N SER A 123 7.26 -4.16 -5.48
CA SER A 123 8.02 -4.30 -6.73
C SER A 123 9.54 -4.14 -6.54
N ALA A 124 10.02 -4.16 -5.30
CA ALA A 124 11.42 -3.95 -4.95
C ALA A 124 11.98 -5.15 -4.18
#